data_AF-A0A1B6GQ33-F1
#
_entry.id   AF-A0A1B6GQ33-F1
#
_cell.length_a   1.000
_cell.length_b   1.000
_cell.length_c   1.000
_cell.angle_alpha   90.00
_cell.angle_beta   90.00
_cell.angle_gamma   90.00
#
_symmetry.space_group_name_H-M   'P 1'
#
loop_
_entity.id
_entity.type
_entity.pdbx_description
1 polymer ?
#
loop_
_entity_poly.entity_id
_entity_poly.type
_entity_poly.pdbx_seq_one_letter_code
_entity_poly.pdbx_strand_id
1 'polypeptide(L)'
;AFLCGTRDEDFLVRASSLSNLGELCRVLGFRVGPIVAEVLNCSRCLVTSDPSVEVRRAAVMLVSLLLKGLQKDALVVLQDVLLELYRTLKHIYSSDKDDVTRLHAQLALEELNSDVLAFLFPRPSMSKR
;
A
#
# COMPACT_ATOMS: atom_id res chain seq x y z
N ALA A 1 21.31 -1.94 0.62
CA ALA A 1 20.32 -0.95 0.15
C ALA A 1 18.94 -1.40 0.61
N PHE A 2 18.04 -0.48 1.00
CA PHE A 2 16.75 -0.79 1.64
C PHE A 2 15.84 -1.77 0.85
N LEU A 3 15.81 -1.67 -0.48
CA LEU A 3 14.98 -2.53 -1.36
C LEU A 3 15.76 -3.65 -2.06
N CYS A 4 16.95 -4.05 -1.58
CA CYS A 4 17.76 -5.03 -2.33
C CYS A 4 17.09 -6.40 -2.47
N GLY A 5 16.35 -6.84 -1.45
CA GLY A 5 15.67 -8.14 -1.46
C GLY A 5 14.57 -8.26 -2.52
N THR A 6 14.06 -7.14 -3.07
CA THR A 6 13.07 -7.17 -4.16
C THR A 6 13.66 -7.46 -5.53
N ARG A 7 14.98 -7.65 -5.62
CA ARG A 7 15.72 -7.96 -6.86
C ARG A 7 16.39 -9.33 -6.82
N ASP A 8 16.08 -10.13 -5.79
CA ASP A 8 16.63 -11.48 -5.66
C ASP A 8 16.17 -12.38 -6.80
N GLU A 9 16.99 -13.36 -7.19
CA GLU A 9 16.62 -14.34 -8.22
C GLU A 9 15.45 -15.22 -7.76
N ASP A 10 15.44 -15.56 -6.47
CA ASP A 10 14.37 -16.34 -5.85
C ASP A 10 13.13 -15.47 -5.58
N PHE A 11 12.01 -15.84 -6.21
CA PHE A 11 10.75 -15.14 -6.06
C PHE A 11 10.21 -15.19 -4.63
N LEU A 12 10.51 -16.24 -3.86
CA LEU A 12 10.11 -16.34 -2.46
C LEU A 12 10.87 -15.33 -1.59
N VAL A 13 12.14 -15.08 -1.89
CA VAL A 13 12.94 -14.04 -1.22
C VAL A 13 12.38 -12.66 -1.55
N ARG A 14 12.04 -12.40 -2.81
CA ARG A 14 11.36 -11.14 -3.21
C ARG A 14 10.03 -10.95 -2.49
N ALA A 15 9.16 -11.97 -2.52
CA ALA A 15 7.84 -11.91 -1.88
C ALA A 15 7.92 -11.75 -0.36
N SER A 16 8.85 -12.47 0.28
CA SER A 16 9.10 -12.35 1.73
C SER A 16 9.62 -10.95 2.08
N SER A 17 10.55 -10.42 1.29
CA SER A 17 11.10 -9.06 1.48
C SER A 17 10.00 -7.99 1.43
N LEU A 18 9.09 -8.08 0.45
CA LEU A 18 7.93 -7.18 0.34
C LEU A 18 6.97 -7.34 1.52
N SER A 19 6.71 -8.58 1.95
CA SER A 19 5.79 -8.86 3.06
C SER A 19 6.32 -8.29 4.37
N ASN A 20 7.60 -8.51 4.65
CA ASN A 20 8.29 -7.96 5.82
C ASN A 20 8.29 -6.43 5.78
N LEU A 21 8.51 -5.85 4.60
CA LEU A 21 8.46 -4.40 4.43
C LEU A 21 7.06 -3.83 4.67
N GLY A 22 6.01 -4.48 4.15
CA GLY A 22 4.62 -4.08 4.42
C GLY A 22 4.32 -4.08 5.92
N GLU A 23 4.76 -5.11 6.64
CA GLU A 23 4.60 -5.20 8.09
C GLU A 23 5.36 -4.10 8.84
N LEU A 24 6.58 -3.77 8.41
CA LEU A 24 7.31 -2.62 8.93
C LEU A 24 6.58 -1.31 8.68
N CYS A 25 6.02 -1.10 7.49
CA CYS A 25 5.23 0.10 7.17
C CYS A 25 4.03 0.23 8.11
N ARG A 26 3.34 -0.88 8.38
CA ARG A 26 2.20 -0.92 9.31
C ARG A 26 2.59 -0.55 10.73
N VAL A 27 3.73 -1.05 11.22
CA VAL A 27 4.20 -0.83 12.60
C VAL A 27 4.81 0.56 12.79
N LEU A 28 5.55 1.07 11.80
CA LEU A 28 6.25 2.34 11.89
C LEU A 28 5.34 3.54 11.60
N GLY A 29 4.28 3.35 10.81
CA GLY A 29 3.29 4.36 10.47
C GLY A 29 3.90 5.59 9.78
N PHE A 30 3.64 6.80 10.29
CA PHE A 30 4.15 8.04 9.69
C PHE A 30 5.69 8.13 9.63
N ARG A 31 6.42 7.35 10.44
CA ARG A 31 7.90 7.34 10.45
C ARG A 31 8.52 6.80 9.15
N VAL A 32 7.68 6.23 8.29
CA VAL A 32 8.04 5.73 6.96
C VAL A 32 8.05 6.86 5.92
N GLY A 33 7.56 8.07 6.26
CA GLY A 33 7.39 9.21 5.34
C GLY A 33 8.50 9.41 4.29
N PRO A 34 9.79 9.42 4.66
CA PRO A 34 10.89 9.64 3.72
C PRO A 34 11.07 8.59 2.62
N ILE A 35 10.50 7.39 2.76
CA ILE A 35 10.67 6.27 1.83
C ILE A 35 9.36 5.85 1.14
N VAL A 36 8.25 6.51 1.45
CA VAL A 36 6.91 6.12 0.97
C VAL A 36 6.84 6.14 -0.56
N ALA A 37 7.40 7.18 -1.19
CA ALA A 37 7.38 7.30 -2.64
C ALA A 37 8.15 6.16 -3.32
N GLU A 38 9.33 5.80 -2.81
CA GLU A 38 10.14 4.69 -3.30
C GLU A 38 9.44 3.35 -3.11
N VAL A 39 8.76 3.16 -1.96
CA VAL A 39 7.98 1.95 -1.67
C VAL A 39 6.82 1.80 -2.65
N LEU A 40 6.05 2.86 -2.89
CA LEU A 40 4.92 2.86 -3.84
C LEU A 40 5.38 2.66 -5.30
N ASN A 41 6.47 3.30 -5.69
CA ASN A 41 7.04 3.11 -7.02
C ASN A 41 7.52 1.66 -7.20
N CYS A 42 8.21 1.10 -6.19
CA CYS A 42 8.66 -0.29 -6.22
C CYS A 42 7.49 -1.26 -6.31
N SER A 43 6.42 -1.06 -5.52
CA SER A 43 5.24 -1.92 -5.58
C SER A 43 4.57 -1.84 -6.94
N ARG A 44 4.42 -0.63 -7.51
CA ARG A 44 3.85 -0.44 -8.85
C ARG A 44 4.64 -1.21 -9.91
N CYS A 45 5.97 -1.07 -9.91
CA CYS A 45 6.83 -1.81 -10.84
C CYS A 45 6.62 -3.32 -10.71
N LEU A 46 6.70 -3.86 -9.49
CA LEU A 46 6.63 -5.31 -9.26
C LEU A 46 5.25 -5.91 -9.59
N VAL A 47 4.17 -5.18 -9.31
CA VAL A 47 2.82 -5.61 -9.72
C VAL A 47 2.71 -5.70 -11.24
N THR A 48 3.33 -4.80 -12.00
CA THR A 48 3.26 -4.81 -13.46
C THR A 48 4.23 -5.79 -14.11
N SER A 49 5.45 -5.94 -13.56
CA SER A 49 6.54 -6.63 -14.26
C SER A 49 6.95 -7.98 -13.68
N ASP A 50 6.65 -8.28 -12.41
CA ASP A 50 7.12 -9.54 -11.82
C ASP A 50 6.29 -10.73 -12.32
N PRO A 51 6.94 -11.79 -12.86
CA PRO A 51 6.23 -12.96 -13.36
C PRO A 51 5.57 -13.77 -12.23
N SER A 52 6.13 -13.74 -11.00
CA SER A 52 5.59 -14.50 -9.86
C SER A 52 4.34 -13.84 -9.30
N VAL A 53 3.30 -14.65 -9.15
CA VAL A 53 2.04 -14.24 -8.52
C VAL A 53 2.26 -13.87 -7.06
N GLU A 54 3.12 -14.60 -6.34
CA GLU A 54 3.46 -14.36 -4.94
C GLU A 54 4.08 -12.97 -4.74
N VAL A 55 4.96 -12.56 -5.67
CA VAL A 55 5.56 -11.23 -5.63
C VAL A 55 4.53 -10.14 -5.89
N ARG A 56 3.66 -10.32 -6.90
CA ARG A 56 2.57 -9.36 -7.18
C ARG A 56 1.61 -9.22 -6.01
N ARG A 57 1.18 -10.35 -5.42
CA ARG A 57 0.35 -10.38 -4.19
C ARG A 57 1.01 -9.59 -3.07
N ALA A 58 2.28 -9.88 -2.77
CA ALA A 58 3.03 -9.23 -1.71
C ALA A 58 3.22 -7.73 -1.95
N ALA A 59 3.41 -7.31 -3.21
CA ALA A 59 3.54 -5.91 -3.57
C ALA A 59 2.24 -5.11 -3.32
N VAL A 60 1.07 -5.66 -3.68
CA VAL A 60 -0.22 -5.01 -3.38
C VAL A 60 -0.54 -5.07 -1.88
N MET A 61 -0.21 -6.18 -1.22
CA MET A 61 -0.35 -6.31 0.23
C MET A 61 0.45 -5.23 0.97
N LEU A 62 1.69 -4.98 0.56
CA LEU A 62 2.54 -3.93 1.12
C LEU A 62 1.86 -2.55 1.03
N VAL A 63 1.17 -2.24 -0.07
CA VAL A 63 0.42 -0.99 -0.21
C VAL A 63 -0.75 -0.93 0.79
N SER A 64 -1.51 -2.02 0.93
CA SER A 64 -2.60 -2.09 1.92
C SER A 64 -2.07 -1.89 3.35
N LEU A 65 -0.93 -2.51 3.69
CA LEU A 65 -0.33 -2.40 5.03
C LEU A 65 0.28 -1.02 5.28
N LEU A 66 0.86 -0.38 4.25
CA LEU A 66 1.32 1.00 4.31
C LEU A 66 0.17 1.96 4.63
N LEU A 67 -0.95 1.85 3.91
CA LEU A 67 -2.13 2.69 4.16
C LEU A 67 -2.65 2.52 5.59
N LYS A 68 -2.77 1.27 6.06
CA LYS A 68 -3.13 0.97 7.46
C LYS A 68 -2.16 1.56 8.49
N GLY A 69 -0.88 1.65 8.16
CA GLY A 69 0.13 2.28 9.02
C GLY A 69 0.01 3.81 9.05
N LEU A 70 -0.35 4.42 7.92
CA LEU A 70 -0.51 5.87 7.80
C LEU A 70 -1.82 6.38 8.42
N GLN A 71 -2.89 5.58 8.40
CA GLN A 71 -4.20 5.92 8.98
C GLN A 71 -4.67 7.30 8.49
N LYS A 72 -5.19 8.14 9.40
CA LYS A 72 -5.66 9.52 9.14
C LYS A 72 -4.63 10.41 8.43
N ASP A 73 -3.34 10.10 8.50
CA ASP A 73 -2.27 10.88 7.89
C ASP A 73 -2.03 10.46 6.42
N ALA A 74 -2.65 9.38 5.95
CA ALA A 74 -2.47 8.84 4.59
C ALA A 74 -2.75 9.88 3.52
N LEU A 75 -3.84 10.65 3.63
CA LEU A 75 -4.20 11.65 2.63
C LEU A 75 -3.20 12.80 2.53
N VAL A 76 -2.55 13.15 3.65
CA VAL A 76 -1.53 14.21 3.69
C VAL A 76 -0.20 13.68 3.17
N VAL A 77 0.23 12.51 3.63
CA VAL A 77 1.50 11.90 3.22
C VAL A 77 1.50 11.52 1.75
N LEU A 78 0.34 11.10 1.22
CA LEU A 78 0.20 10.63 -0.15
C LEU A 78 -0.37 11.67 -1.11
N GLN A 79 -0.55 12.93 -0.68
CA GLN A 79 -1.30 13.94 -1.44
C GLN A 79 -0.88 14.04 -2.92
N ASP A 80 0.41 13.93 -3.21
CA ASP A 80 0.97 14.12 -4.56
C ASP A 80 0.77 12.88 -5.46
N VAL A 81 0.56 11.71 -4.86
CA VAL A 81 0.46 10.41 -5.57
C VAL A 81 -0.91 9.73 -5.38
N LEU A 82 -1.79 10.29 -4.55
CA LEU A 82 -3.02 9.67 -4.10
C LEU A 82 -3.94 9.27 -5.25
N LEU A 83 -4.14 10.18 -6.23
CA LEU A 83 -5.01 9.92 -7.37
C LEU A 83 -4.48 8.79 -8.26
N GLU A 84 -3.16 8.77 -8.49
CA GLU A 84 -2.51 7.72 -9.28
C GLU A 84 -2.59 6.37 -8.56
N LEU A 85 -2.33 6.35 -7.26
CA LEU A 85 -2.44 5.17 -6.42
C LEU A 85 -3.85 4.58 -6.47
N TYR A 86 -4.88 5.42 -6.27
CA TYR A 86 -6.27 5.00 -6.33
C TYR A 86 -6.65 4.38 -7.68
N ARG A 87 -6.25 5.03 -8.79
CA ARG A 87 -6.51 4.52 -10.15
C ARG A 87 -5.82 3.19 -10.39
N THR A 88 -4.57 3.07 -9.93
CA THR A 88 -3.78 1.84 -10.02
C THR A 88 -4.44 0.70 -9.25
N LEU A 89 -4.85 0.93 -8.00
CA LEU A 89 -5.56 -0.05 -7.18
C LEU A 89 -6.89 -0.47 -7.81
N LYS A 90 -7.67 0.48 -8.34
CA LYS A 90 -8.90 0.16 -9.08
C LYS A 90 -8.65 -0.70 -10.31
N HIS A 91 -7.60 -0.38 -11.07
CA HIS A 91 -7.22 -1.18 -12.23
C HIS A 91 -6.91 -2.62 -11.80
N ILE A 92 -5.99 -2.80 -10.85
CA ILE A 92 -5.61 -4.12 -10.30
C ILE A 92 -6.83 -4.91 -9.83
N TYR A 93 -7.71 -4.30 -9.02
CA TYR A 93 -8.93 -4.95 -8.55
C TYR A 93 -9.84 -5.45 -9.69
N SER A 94 -9.92 -4.69 -10.78
CA SER A 94 -10.79 -4.99 -11.92
C SER A 94 -10.20 -5.94 -12.95
N SER A 95 -8.87 -6.00 -13.09
CA SER A 95 -8.21 -6.63 -14.25
C SER A 95 -7.17 -7.68 -13.92
N ASP A 96 -6.67 -7.75 -12.68
CA ASP A 96 -5.72 -8.81 -12.31
C ASP A 96 -6.41 -10.17 -12.38
N LYS A 97 -5.67 -11.21 -12.79
CA LYS A 97 -6.20 -12.57 -12.92
C LYS A 97 -6.20 -13.31 -11.59
N ASP A 98 -5.41 -12.85 -10.63
CA ASP A 98 -5.24 -13.49 -9.34
C ASP A 98 -6.17 -12.87 -8.28
N ASP A 99 -7.06 -13.69 -7.73
CA ASP A 99 -8.08 -13.21 -6.77
C ASP A 99 -7.47 -12.69 -5.46
N VAL A 100 -6.32 -13.21 -5.03
CA VAL A 100 -5.64 -12.72 -3.82
C VAL A 100 -5.05 -11.33 -4.06
N THR A 101 -4.47 -11.10 -5.25
CA THR A 101 -3.99 -9.78 -5.66
C THR A 101 -5.13 -8.77 -5.72
N ARG A 102 -6.28 -9.17 -6.29
CA ARG A 102 -7.51 -8.36 -6.31
C ARG A 102 -8.03 -8.07 -4.90
N LEU A 103 -8.00 -9.06 -4.00
CA LEU A 103 -8.39 -8.88 -2.60
C LEU A 103 -7.51 -7.85 -1.89
N HIS A 104 -6.19 -7.92 -2.05
CA HIS A 104 -5.30 -6.90 -1.46
C HIS A 104 -5.57 -5.50 -2.03
N ALA A 105 -5.89 -5.39 -3.32
CA ALA A 105 -6.28 -4.12 -3.92
C ALA A 105 -7.61 -3.59 -3.36
N GLN A 106 -8.59 -4.46 -3.17
CA GLN A 106 -9.85 -4.12 -2.51
C GLN A 106 -9.63 -3.60 -1.10
N LEU A 107 -8.85 -4.31 -0.28
CA LEU A 107 -8.55 -3.90 1.10
C LEU A 107 -7.85 -2.53 1.15
N ALA A 108 -6.93 -2.26 0.22
CA ALA A 108 -6.29 -0.95 0.10
C ALA A 108 -7.28 0.16 -0.29
N LEU A 109 -8.22 -0.11 -1.21
CA LEU A 109 -9.28 0.83 -1.59
C LEU A 109 -10.24 1.12 -0.43
N GLU A 110 -10.58 0.11 0.35
CA GLU A 110 -11.44 0.25 1.55
C GLU A 110 -10.77 1.11 2.63
N GLU A 111 -9.46 0.95 2.82
CA GLU A 111 -8.67 1.79 3.73
C GLU A 111 -8.72 3.26 3.29
N LEU A 112 -8.40 3.53 2.02
CA LEU A 112 -8.47 4.89 1.46
C LEU A 112 -9.87 5.49 1.57
N ASN A 113 -10.91 4.71 1.28
CA ASN A 113 -12.29 5.18 1.40
C ASN A 113 -12.63 5.54 2.84
N SER A 114 -12.18 4.74 3.81
CA SER A 114 -12.38 5.00 5.23
C SER A 114 -11.69 6.29 5.68
N ASP A 115 -10.45 6.50 5.23
CA ASP A 115 -9.68 7.73 5.51
C ASP A 115 -10.33 8.97 4.89
N VAL A 116 -10.81 8.87 3.64
CA VAL A 116 -11.52 9.96 2.95
C VAL A 116 -12.82 10.30 3.66
N LEU A 117 -13.61 9.30 4.05
CA LEU A 117 -14.86 9.54 4.80
C LEU A 117 -14.59 10.19 6.16
N ALA A 118 -13.55 9.75 6.87
CA ALA A 118 -13.15 10.35 8.14
C ALA A 118 -12.68 11.80 7.97
N PHE A 119 -11.98 12.11 6.89
CA PHE A 119 -11.52 13.45 6.55
C PHE A 119 -12.66 14.39 6.15
N LEU A 120 -13.61 13.92 5.34
CA LEU A 120 -14.76 14.73 4.86
C LEU A 120 -15.83 14.91 5.95
N PHE A 121 -16.02 13.92 6.82
CA PHE A 121 -17.04 13.91 7.86
C PHE A 121 -16.43 13.70 9.25
N PRO A 122 -15.61 14.64 9.75
CA PRO A 122 -14.99 14.51 11.07
C PRO A 122 -16.07 14.45 12.14
N ARG A 123 -16.00 13.46 13.04
CA ARG A 123 -16.94 13.36 14.16
C ARG A 123 -16.77 14.59 15.06
N PRO A 124 -17.85 15.27 15.46
CA PRO A 124 -17.74 16.42 16.36
C PRO A 124 -17.11 15.99 17.68
N SER A 125 -15.97 16.62 18.04
CA SER A 125 -15.35 16.40 19.34
C SER A 125 -16.19 17.08 20.42
N MET A 126 -16.91 16.30 21.23
CA MET A 126 -17.53 16.83 22.43
C MET A 126 -16.47 17.05 23.51
N SER A 127 -15.61 18.06 23.35
CA SER A 127 -14.92 18.66 24.49
C SER A 127 -15.80 19.78 25.02
N LYS A 128 -16.58 19.50 26.07
CA LYS A 128 -17.16 20.57 26.89
C LYS A 128 -15.99 21.30 27.57
N ARG A 129 -15.87 22.60 27.33
CA ARG A 129 -15.20 23.53 28.24
C ARG A 129 -16.20 23.99 29.30
#